data_AF-A0A4Q2Y5J0-F1
#
_entry.id   AF-A0A4Q2Y5J0-F1
#
_cell.length_a   1.000
_cell.length_b   1.000
_cell.length_c   1.000
_cell.angle_alpha   90.00
_cell.angle_beta   90.00
_cell.angle_gamma   90.00
#
_symmetry.space_group_name_H-M   'P 1'
#
loop_
_entity.id
_entity.type
_entity.pdbx_description
1 polymer ?
#
loop_
_entity_poly.entity_id
_entity_poly.type
_entity_poly.pdbx_seq_one_letter_code
_entity_poly.pdbx_strand_id
1 'polypeptide(L)'
;MTIVVICDDDSLIGGLWPGEVDVLISCGDIADAAIQRAMARYRPKHVFAVRGNHDLDAPFPEGVTDLHLETRTLDGVTFGGFEGSWRYKPAGHHLFDQREVSTLMPYFPKVDMLCGAQFPSRDPREGQ
;
A
#
# COMPACT_ATOMS: atom_id res chain seq x y z
N MET A 1 -8.22 16.14 7.93
CA MET A 1 -7.97 14.71 7.67
C MET A 1 -6.66 14.31 8.34
N THR A 2 -6.72 13.40 9.30
CA THR A 2 -5.56 12.78 9.97
C THR A 2 -5.31 11.40 9.36
N ILE A 3 -4.09 11.18 8.88
CA ILE A 3 -3.68 9.92 8.24
C ILE A 3 -2.60 9.25 9.09
N VAL A 4 -2.75 7.96 9.34
CA VAL A 4 -1.70 7.09 9.87
C VAL A 4 -1.24 6.18 8.75
N VAL A 5 0.07 6.07 8.57
CA VAL A 5 0.69 5.19 7.57
C VAL A 5 1.54 4.15 8.30
N ILE A 6 1.42 2.89 7.91
CA ILE A 6 2.23 1.78 8.41
C ILE A 6 2.84 1.01 7.23
N CYS A 7 4.09 0.57 7.38
CA CYS A 7 4.83 -0.16 6.36
C CYS A 7 6.01 -0.88 7.01
N ASP A 8 6.34 -2.08 6.54
CA ASP A 8 7.54 -2.89 6.86
C ASP A 8 7.70 -3.31 8.34
N ASP A 9 7.64 -2.36 9.27
CA ASP A 9 7.75 -2.56 10.72
C ASP A 9 6.45 -2.17 11.44
N ASP A 10 5.93 -3.09 12.25
CA ASP A 10 4.71 -2.94 13.02
C ASP A 10 4.95 -2.63 14.52
N SER A 11 6.21 -2.48 14.93
CA SER A 11 6.63 -2.29 16.32
C SER A 11 6.07 -1.02 16.97
N LEU A 12 5.82 0.02 16.16
CA LEU A 12 5.30 1.31 16.62
C LEU A 12 3.77 1.41 16.59
N ILE A 13 3.06 0.37 16.14
CA ILE A 13 1.60 0.36 16.14
C ILE A 13 1.08 0.46 17.59
N GLY A 14 0.39 1.56 17.87
CA GLY A 14 -0.17 1.93 19.16
C GLY A 14 0.65 2.91 19.99
N GLY A 15 1.89 3.18 19.56
CA GLY A 15 2.74 4.25 20.10
C GLY A 15 2.49 5.62 19.45
N LEU A 16 1.74 5.67 18.35
CA LEU A 16 1.39 6.91 17.67
C LEU A 16 0.21 7.66 18.34
N TRP A 17 0.00 8.89 17.88
CA TRP A 17 -0.97 9.88 18.36
C TRP A 17 -2.33 9.28 18.78
N PRO A 18 -2.88 9.64 19.95
CA PRO A 18 -4.10 9.04 20.50
C PRO A 18 -5.42 9.65 19.99
N GLY A 19 -5.38 10.65 19.11
CA GLY A 19 -6.57 11.31 18.58
C GLY A 19 -7.28 10.52 17.48
N GLU A 20 -8.36 11.10 16.96
CA GLU A 20 -9.12 10.49 15.87
C GLU A 20 -8.29 10.40 14.58
N VAL A 21 -8.27 9.20 14.00
CA VAL A 21 -7.66 8.91 12.71
C VAL A 21 -8.76 8.82 11.68
N ASP A 22 -8.64 9.55 10.57
CA ASP A 22 -9.61 9.48 9.48
C ASP A 22 -9.26 8.31 8.55
N VAL A 23 -7.97 8.16 8.22
CA VAL A 23 -7.49 7.13 7.28
C VAL A 23 -6.28 6.39 7.85
N LEU A 24 -6.32 5.07 7.84
CA LEU A 24 -5.16 4.20 8.02
C LEU A 24 -4.71 3.67 6.65
N ILE A 25 -3.42 3.81 6.33
CA ILE A 25 -2.83 3.29 5.09
C ILE A 25 -1.76 2.26 5.43
N SER A 26 -1.89 1.05 4.90
CA SER A 26 -0.82 0.05 4.91
C SER A 26 -0.15 0.03 3.53
N CYS A 27 1.15 0.31 3.48
CA CYS A 27 1.90 0.32 2.22
C CYS A 27 2.53 -1.04 1.89
N GLY A 28 2.14 -2.13 2.56
CA GLY A 28 2.65 -3.48 2.32
C GLY A 28 3.78 -3.90 3.27
N ASP A 29 4.14 -5.18 3.15
CA ASP A 29 5.08 -5.91 4.01
C ASP A 29 4.70 -5.79 5.51
N ILE A 30 3.39 -5.82 5.76
CA ILE A 30 2.78 -5.77 7.09
C ILE A 30 1.76 -6.91 7.16
N ALA A 31 1.88 -7.77 8.17
CA ALA A 31 0.94 -8.86 8.39
C ALA A 31 -0.49 -8.36 8.65
N ASP A 32 -1.51 -9.09 8.19
CA ASP A 32 -2.92 -8.75 8.39
C ASP A 32 -3.29 -8.52 9.87
N ALA A 33 -2.70 -9.31 10.78
CA ALA A 33 -2.90 -9.16 12.21
C ALA A 33 -2.40 -7.79 12.74
N ALA A 34 -1.36 -7.24 12.14
CA ALA A 34 -0.85 -5.91 12.47
C ALA A 34 -1.77 -4.81 11.94
N ILE A 35 -2.31 -4.96 10.72
CA ILE A 35 -3.34 -4.05 10.17
C ILE A 35 -4.56 -4.04 11.10
N GLN A 36 -5.07 -5.22 11.48
CA GLN A 36 -6.21 -5.34 12.39
C GLN A 36 -5.94 -4.73 13.77
N ARG A 37 -4.73 -4.91 14.32
CA ARG A 37 -4.29 -4.24 15.55
C ARG A 37 -4.32 -2.72 15.41
N ALA A 38 -3.82 -2.17 14.30
CA ALA A 38 -3.87 -0.74 14.02
C ALA A 38 -5.33 -0.25 13.91
N MET A 39 -6.19 -1.00 13.24
CA MET A 39 -7.63 -0.70 13.15
C MET A 39 -8.27 -0.63 14.54
N ALA A 40 -8.03 -1.63 15.39
CA ALA A 40 -8.58 -1.66 16.74
C ALA A 40 -8.05 -0.50 17.62
N ARG A 41 -6.78 -0.15 17.45
CA ARG A 41 -6.08 0.85 18.27
C ARG A 41 -6.38 2.29 17.88
N TYR A 42 -6.47 2.56 16.59
CA TYR A 42 -6.65 3.91 16.04
C TYR A 42 -8.10 4.20 15.64
N ARG A 43 -8.93 3.16 15.48
CA ARG A 43 -10.34 3.24 15.05
C ARG A 43 -10.54 4.16 13.83
N PRO A 44 -9.78 3.94 12.75
CA PRO A 44 -9.86 4.79 11.58
C PRO A 44 -11.24 4.68 10.92
N LYS A 45 -11.71 5.76 10.28
CA LYS A 45 -12.96 5.74 9.49
C LYS A 45 -12.80 4.94 8.20
N HIS A 46 -11.61 5.00 7.60
CA HIS A 46 -11.25 4.30 6.38
C HIS A 46 -9.91 3.59 6.51
N VAL A 47 -9.78 2.42 5.89
CA VAL A 47 -8.53 1.66 5.86
C VAL A 47 -8.22 1.29 4.42
N PHE A 48 -7.03 1.69 3.97
CA PHE A 48 -6.51 1.42 2.65
C PHE A 48 -5.24 0.58 2.75
N ALA A 49 -5.06 -0.35 1.82
CA ALA A 49 -3.86 -1.18 1.80
C ALA A 49 -3.44 -1.54 0.39
N VAL A 50 -2.15 -1.82 0.23
CA VAL A 50 -1.56 -2.53 -0.90
C VAL A 50 -0.65 -3.62 -0.35
N ARG A 51 -0.51 -4.73 -1.05
CA ARG A 51 0.40 -5.79 -0.63
C ARG A 51 1.85 -5.40 -0.89
N GLY A 52 2.76 -5.87 -0.05
CA GLY A 52 4.19 -5.88 -0.33
C GLY A 52 4.61 -7.22 -0.91
N ASN A 53 5.86 -7.35 -1.31
CA ASN A 53 6.37 -8.56 -1.95
C ASN A 53 6.66 -9.71 -0.95
N HIS A 54 6.55 -9.45 0.35
CA HIS A 54 6.63 -10.43 1.43
C HIS A 54 5.26 -10.81 1.99
N ASP A 55 4.20 -10.13 1.56
CA ASP A 55 2.85 -10.46 1.97
C ASP A 55 2.32 -11.69 1.23
N LEU A 56 1.26 -12.27 1.80
CA LEU A 56 0.54 -13.37 1.18
C LEU A 56 -0.31 -12.87 0.01
N ASP A 57 -0.36 -13.67 -1.05
CA ASP A 57 -1.33 -13.50 -2.16
C ASP A 57 -2.72 -13.96 -1.70
N ALA A 58 -3.35 -13.12 -0.89
CA ALA A 58 -4.66 -13.35 -0.30
C ALA A 58 -5.42 -12.03 -0.16
N PRO A 59 -6.77 -12.07 -0.25
CA PRO A 59 -7.59 -10.89 0.02
C PRO A 59 -7.29 -10.28 1.38
N PHE A 60 -7.37 -8.96 1.48
CA PHE A 60 -7.27 -8.27 2.76
C PHE A 60 -8.42 -8.64 3.71
N PRO A 61 -8.23 -8.53 5.03
CA PRO A 61 -9.29 -8.75 6.00
C PRO A 61 -10.43 -7.73 5.84
N GLU A 62 -11.60 -8.08 6.39
CA GLU A 62 -12.79 -7.22 6.37
C GLU A 62 -12.49 -5.80 6.90
N GLY A 63 -13.05 -4.79 6.24
CA GLY A 63 -12.86 -3.39 6.59
C GLY A 63 -11.62 -2.74 5.98
N VAL A 64 -10.78 -3.50 5.27
CA VAL A 64 -9.64 -2.98 4.50
C VAL A 64 -10.02 -2.92 3.02
N THR A 65 -9.80 -1.76 2.40
CA THR A 65 -9.95 -1.59 0.95
C THR A 65 -8.59 -1.73 0.27
N ASP A 66 -8.49 -2.72 -0.61
CA ASP A 66 -7.34 -2.87 -1.50
C ASP A 66 -7.29 -1.72 -2.51
N LEU A 67 -6.12 -1.09 -2.64
CA LEU A 67 -5.86 -0.01 -3.58
C LEU A 67 -5.05 -0.45 -4.80
N HIS A 68 -4.64 -1.71 -4.92
CA HIS A 68 -3.87 -2.14 -6.08
C HIS A 68 -4.66 -1.93 -7.38
N LEU A 69 -4.15 -1.03 -8.25
CA LEU A 69 -4.79 -0.62 -9.51
C LEU A 69 -6.20 -0.03 -9.36
N GLU A 70 -6.54 0.39 -8.14
CA GLU A 70 -7.81 1.01 -7.79
C GLU A 70 -7.59 2.43 -7.27
N THR A 71 -8.66 3.23 -7.27
CA THR A 71 -8.66 4.56 -6.66
C THR A 71 -9.85 4.76 -5.74
N ARG A 72 -9.65 5.59 -4.71
CA ARG A 72 -10.69 5.98 -3.75
C ARG A 72 -10.54 7.46 -3.41
N THR A 73 -11.63 8.22 -3.42
CA THR A 73 -11.59 9.65 -3.11
C THR A 73 -12.29 9.92 -1.78
N LEU A 74 -11.60 10.60 -0.86
CA LEU A 74 -12.13 11.05 0.43
C LEU A 74 -11.84 12.53 0.60
N ASP A 75 -12.85 13.32 0.97
CA ASP A 75 -12.73 14.77 1.20
C ASP A 75 -12.01 15.53 0.07
N GLY A 76 -12.20 15.09 -1.18
CA GLY A 76 -11.55 15.66 -2.36
C GLY A 76 -10.11 15.21 -2.64
N VAL A 77 -9.55 14.33 -1.80
CA VAL A 77 -8.23 13.72 -1.98
C VAL A 77 -8.40 12.32 -2.58
N THR A 78 -7.79 12.07 -3.73
CA THR A 78 -7.82 10.78 -4.42
C THR A 78 -6.60 9.95 -4.07
N PHE A 79 -6.85 8.79 -3.49
CA PHE A 79 -5.88 7.75 -3.18
C PHE A 79 -5.87 6.71 -4.28
N GLY A 80 -4.71 6.11 -4.51
CA GLY A 80 -4.60 4.89 -5.29
C GLY A 80 -3.34 4.13 -4.94
N GLY A 81 -3.20 2.91 -5.46
CA GLY A 81 -2.16 2.01 -5.02
C GLY A 81 -1.54 1.16 -6.13
N PHE A 82 -0.28 0.81 -5.91
CA PHE A 82 0.42 -0.22 -6.66
C PHE A 82 1.16 -1.11 -5.67
N GLU A 83 0.88 -2.41 -5.72
CA GLU A 83 1.42 -3.37 -4.76
C GLU A 83 2.80 -3.89 -5.21
N GLY A 84 3.50 -4.51 -4.28
CA GLY A 84 4.68 -5.29 -4.58
C GLY A 84 5.96 -4.51 -4.79
N SER A 85 6.90 -5.15 -5.49
CA SER A 85 8.25 -4.63 -5.72
C SER A 85 8.78 -4.99 -7.11
N TRP A 86 9.94 -4.43 -7.45
CA TRP A 86 10.67 -4.87 -8.65
C TRP A 86 11.03 -6.36 -8.57
N ARG A 87 10.91 -7.08 -9.70
CA ARG A 87 11.31 -8.48 -9.80
C ARG A 87 12.84 -8.63 -9.81
N TYR A 88 13.42 -8.87 -8.62
CA TYR A 88 14.86 -9.16 -8.45
C TYR A 88 15.16 -10.66 -8.22
N LYS A 89 14.12 -11.48 -8.01
CA LYS A 89 14.22 -12.92 -7.74
C LYS A 89 13.24 -13.73 -8.60
N PRO A 90 13.49 -15.04 -8.81
CA PRO A 90 12.69 -15.85 -9.74
C PRO A 90 11.25 -16.10 -9.26
N ALA A 91 11.02 -16.12 -7.95
CA ALA A 91 9.73 -16.43 -7.36
C ALA A 91 9.45 -15.57 -6.12
N GLY A 92 8.19 -15.27 -5.90
CA GLY A 92 7.66 -14.43 -4.83
C GLY A 92 6.30 -13.86 -5.24
N HIS A 93 5.58 -13.32 -4.28
CA HIS A 93 4.31 -12.64 -4.54
C HIS A 93 4.58 -11.19 -4.98
N HIS A 94 3.67 -10.64 -5.78
CA HIS A 94 3.66 -9.21 -6.12
C HIS A 94 5.03 -8.70 -6.63
N LEU A 95 5.65 -9.43 -7.56
CA LEU A 95 6.90 -9.03 -8.21
C LEU A 95 6.62 -8.64 -9.66
N PHE A 96 6.99 -7.42 -10.02
CA PHE A 96 6.72 -6.87 -11.35
C PHE A 96 8.01 -6.49 -12.08
N ASP A 97 8.05 -6.75 -13.38
CA ASP A 97 9.08 -6.22 -14.27
C ASP A 97 8.63 -4.91 -14.96
N GLN A 98 9.54 -4.26 -15.67
CA GLN A 98 9.25 -3.00 -16.36
C GLN A 98 8.11 -3.13 -17.38
N ARG A 99 7.99 -4.26 -18.07
CA ARG A 99 6.97 -4.44 -19.11
C ARG A 99 5.58 -4.57 -18.47
N GLU A 100 5.49 -5.29 -17.37
CA GLU A 100 4.28 -5.42 -16.56
C GLU A 100 3.84 -4.04 -16.05
N VAL A 101 4.75 -3.28 -15.43
CA VAL A 101 4.46 -1.91 -14.94
C VAL A 101 4.06 -0.99 -16.09
N SER A 102 4.81 -0.99 -17.19
CA SER A 102 4.52 -0.20 -18.39
C SER A 102 3.21 -0.60 -19.09
N THR A 103 2.62 -1.75 -18.73
CA THR A 103 1.29 -2.16 -19.22
C THR A 103 0.19 -1.69 -18.27
N LEU A 104 0.43 -1.76 -16.96
CA LEU A 104 -0.57 -1.49 -15.92
C LEU A 104 -0.72 0.00 -15.58
N MET A 105 0.39 0.74 -15.57
CA MET A 105 0.42 2.15 -15.12
C MET A 105 -0.04 3.21 -16.13
N PRO A 106 0.09 3.05 -17.46
CA PRO A 106 -0.33 4.12 -18.38
C PRO A 106 -1.82 4.49 -18.29
N TYR A 107 -2.66 3.55 -17.87
CA TYR A 107 -4.10 3.73 -17.73
C TYR A 107 -4.53 3.99 -16.29
N PHE A 108 -3.58 3.97 -15.35
CA PHE A 108 -3.89 4.22 -13.96
C PHE A 108 -4.30 5.68 -13.77
N PRO A 109 -5.45 5.97 -13.13
CA PRO A 109 -5.92 7.33 -12.99
C PRO A 109 -4.93 8.21 -12.23
N LYS A 110 -4.97 9.52 -12.49
CA LYS A 110 -4.24 10.48 -11.69
C LYS A 110 -4.76 10.44 -10.24
N VAL A 111 -3.84 10.39 -9.28
CA VAL A 111 -4.13 10.41 -7.85
C VAL A 111 -3.37 11.54 -7.16
N ASP A 112 -3.87 11.98 -6.01
CA ASP A 112 -3.19 12.92 -5.13
C ASP A 112 -2.21 12.19 -4.20
N MET A 113 -2.53 10.95 -3.81
CA MET A 113 -1.67 10.07 -3.02
C MET A 113 -1.57 8.69 -3.66
N LEU A 114 -0.34 8.30 -4.02
CA LEU A 114 -0.03 6.96 -4.52
C LEU A 114 0.64 6.13 -3.42
N CYS A 115 0.06 4.97 -3.10
CA CYS A 115 0.56 4.04 -2.09
C CYS A 115 1.31 2.88 -2.74
N GLY A 116 2.43 2.45 -2.17
CA GLY A 116 3.18 1.30 -2.66
C GLY A 116 4.30 0.88 -1.71
N ALA A 117 4.65 -0.41 -1.72
CA ALA A 117 5.72 -0.98 -0.91
C ALA A 117 7.09 -0.58 -1.46
N GLN A 118 7.27 -0.76 -2.77
CA GLN A 118 8.41 -0.25 -3.49
C GLN A 118 7.96 0.21 -4.87
N PHE A 119 8.22 1.47 -5.20
CA PHE A 119 7.99 1.93 -6.56
C PHE A 119 9.03 1.31 -7.49
N PRO A 120 8.61 0.64 -8.58
CA PRO A 120 9.54 0.16 -9.59
C PRO A 120 10.30 1.37 -10.13
N SER A 121 11.59 1.45 -9.81
CA SER A 121 12.47 2.47 -10.35
C SER A 121 12.82 2.10 -11.79
N ARG A 122 13.05 3.14 -12.59
CA ARG A 122 13.63 3.01 -13.93
C ARG A 122 14.92 2.17 -13.82
N ASP A 123 15.09 1.18 -14.69
CA ASP A 123 16.29 0.33 -14.69
C ASP A 123 17.56 1.21 -14.61
N PRO A 124 18.40 1.06 -13.58
CA PRO A 124 19.63 1.86 -13.45
C PRO A 124 20.60 1.68 -14.63
N ARG A 125 20.38 0.68 -15.51
CA ARG A 125 21.14 0.45 -16.74
C ARG A 125 20.61 1.22 -17.95
N GLU A 126 19.45 1.85 -17.89
CA GLU A 126 18.93 2.70 -18.99
C GLU A 126 19.48 4.14 -18.97
N GLY A 127 20.49 4.41 -18.15
CA GLY A 127 21.23 5.67 -18.09
C GLY A 127 22.73 5.56 -18.41
N GLN A 128 23.20 4.44 -18.98
CA GLN A 128 24.57 4.28 -19.50
C GLN A 128 24.58 4.16 -21.03
#